data_AF-A0A6J2WU20-F1
#
_entry.id   AF-A0A6J2WU20-F1
#
_cell.length_a   1.000
_cell.length_b   1.000
_cell.length_c   1.000
_cell.angle_alpha   90.00
_cell.angle_beta   90.00
_cell.angle_gamma   90.00
#
_symmetry.space_group_name_H-M   'P 1'
#
loop_
_entity.id
_entity.type
_entity.pdbx_description
1 polymer ?
#
loop_
_entity_poly.entity_id
_entity_poly.type
_entity_poly.pdbx_seq_one_letter_code
_entity_poly.pdbx_strand_id
1 'polypeptide(L)'
;MSSQKGNVSRSRGQKYQNTTAFKNDKYGASVHVKKANAKVHDGLCQHCKDVLEWKVKYNKYKPLTQPRKCVKCSQKTVKDAYHIMCKPCALTLQLCAKCGKQEEIVIPVGSQNQEEKEDSSQTHKGHTKKKKDPDRDDDDDEDDYDDELDDDDDDF
;
A
#
# COMPACT_ATOMS: atom_id res chain seq x y z
N MET A 1 19.69 -21.31 -39.18
CA MET A 1 19.58 -20.65 -37.86
C MET A 1 20.83 -19.81 -37.66
N SER A 2 20.71 -18.48 -37.57
CA SER A 2 21.87 -17.58 -37.46
C SER A 2 22.49 -17.66 -36.06
N SER A 3 23.76 -18.05 -35.98
CA SER A 3 24.53 -18.20 -34.73
C SER A 3 25.34 -16.94 -34.38
N GLN A 4 25.07 -15.81 -35.03
CA GLN A 4 25.86 -14.60 -34.83
C GLN A 4 25.51 -13.99 -33.46
N LYS A 5 26.46 -14.04 -32.52
CA LYS A 5 26.44 -13.27 -31.26
C LYS A 5 26.29 -11.79 -31.62
N GLY A 6 25.08 -11.28 -31.52
CA GLY A 6 24.74 -9.92 -31.93
C GLY A 6 25.63 -8.89 -31.24
N ASN A 7 26.29 -8.07 -32.04
CA ASN A 7 26.96 -6.80 -31.73
C ASN A 7 27.13 -6.50 -30.21
N VAL A 8 28.06 -7.21 -29.56
CA VAL A 8 28.30 -7.15 -28.10
C VAL A 8 28.92 -5.80 -27.68
N SER A 9 29.41 -5.03 -28.65
CA SER A 9 29.99 -3.71 -28.48
C SER A 9 29.24 -2.68 -29.33
N ARG A 10 28.10 -2.19 -28.84
CA ARG A 10 27.41 -1.04 -29.46
C ARG A 10 28.28 0.21 -29.25
N SER A 11 28.81 0.77 -30.33
CA SER A 11 29.63 1.99 -30.29
C SER A 11 28.82 3.26 -30.03
N ARG A 12 27.54 3.28 -30.41
CA ARG A 12 26.64 4.42 -30.23
C ARG A 12 25.70 4.18 -29.06
N GLY A 13 25.58 5.20 -28.19
CA GLY A 13 24.58 5.25 -27.15
C GLY A 13 23.15 5.17 -27.70
N GLN A 14 22.20 4.90 -26.82
CA GLN A 14 20.80 4.74 -27.22
C GLN A 14 20.23 6.06 -27.77
N LYS A 15 19.69 6.00 -29.00
CA LYS A 15 19.32 7.16 -29.83
C LYS A 15 18.30 8.08 -29.16
N TYR A 16 17.38 7.50 -28.39
CA TYR A 16 16.31 8.22 -27.70
C TYR A 16 16.59 8.16 -26.20
N GLN A 17 17.08 9.26 -25.64
CA GLN A 17 17.30 9.44 -24.21
C GLN A 17 16.18 10.31 -23.62
N ASN A 18 15.81 10.03 -22.38
CA ASN A 18 14.88 10.89 -21.66
C ASN A 18 15.55 12.24 -21.34
N THR A 19 14.92 13.34 -21.71
CA THR A 19 15.39 14.70 -21.39
C THR A 19 15.20 15.05 -19.91
N THR A 20 14.16 14.49 -19.28
CA THR A 20 13.85 14.68 -17.86
C THR A 20 13.65 13.32 -17.19
N ALA A 21 14.09 13.21 -15.94
CA ALA A 21 13.81 12.03 -15.13
C ALA A 21 12.30 11.84 -14.94
N PHE A 22 11.87 10.57 -14.86
CA PHE A 22 10.48 10.26 -14.51
C PHE A 22 10.15 10.78 -13.11
N LYS A 23 9.01 11.46 -13.00
CA LYS A 23 8.41 11.90 -11.74
C LYS A 23 6.99 11.36 -11.68
N ASN A 24 6.64 10.71 -10.58
CA ASN A 24 5.33 10.08 -10.43
C ASN A 24 4.19 11.07 -10.17
N ASP A 25 4.51 12.31 -9.86
CA ASP A 25 3.61 13.42 -9.55
C ASP A 25 3.55 14.50 -10.64
N LYS A 26 4.21 14.26 -11.80
CA LYS A 26 4.38 15.26 -12.88
C LYS A 26 3.06 15.92 -13.33
N TYR A 27 1.97 15.17 -13.35
CA TYR A 27 0.65 15.64 -13.81
C TYR A 27 -0.38 15.65 -12.68
N GLY A 28 0.09 15.79 -11.44
CA GLY A 28 -0.72 15.65 -10.24
C GLY A 28 -0.61 14.25 -9.63
N ALA A 29 -0.40 14.21 -8.32
CA ALA A 29 -0.33 12.96 -7.58
C ALA A 29 -1.72 12.51 -7.13
N SER A 30 -2.12 11.29 -7.53
CA SER A 30 -3.32 10.65 -6.97
C SER A 30 -3.15 10.43 -5.46
N VAL A 31 -4.27 10.23 -4.75
CA VAL A 31 -4.25 9.94 -3.30
C VAL A 31 -3.32 8.75 -2.98
N HIS A 32 -3.32 7.73 -3.83
CA HIS A 32 -2.44 6.56 -3.70
C HIS A 32 -0.96 6.91 -3.87
N VAL A 33 -0.61 7.74 -4.86
CA VAL A 33 0.77 8.18 -5.10
C VAL A 33 1.27 9.06 -3.95
N LYS A 34 0.43 9.98 -3.44
CA LYS A 34 0.77 10.79 -2.26
C LYS A 34 1.05 9.92 -1.04
N LYS A 35 0.19 8.94 -0.76
CA LYS A 35 0.39 7.97 0.34
C LYS A 35 1.65 7.13 0.16
N ALA A 36 1.97 6.73 -1.06
CA ALA A 36 3.19 5.97 -1.36
C ALA A 36 4.46 6.83 -1.19
N ASN A 37 4.44 8.08 -1.65
CA ASN A 37 5.56 9.02 -1.52
C ASN A 37 5.84 9.42 -0.07
N ALA A 38 4.80 9.54 0.76
CA ALA A 38 4.94 9.84 2.19
C ALA A 38 5.35 8.63 3.04
N LYS A 39 5.39 7.42 2.47
CA LYS A 39 5.65 6.21 3.24
C LYS A 39 7.13 6.11 3.61
N VAL A 40 7.42 6.14 4.91
CA VAL A 40 8.75 5.84 5.43
C VAL A 40 8.96 4.32 5.48
N HIS A 41 10.12 3.88 4.98
CA HIS A 41 10.52 2.47 4.89
C HIS A 41 11.56 2.13 5.98
N ASP A 42 11.09 1.91 7.21
CA ASP A 42 11.93 1.59 8.38
C ASP A 42 12.29 0.10 8.47
N GLY A 43 13.37 -0.24 9.18
CA GLY A 43 13.71 -1.63 9.49
C GLY A 43 14.18 -2.46 8.30
N LEU A 44 14.69 -1.79 7.26
CA LEU A 44 15.19 -2.42 6.04
C LEU A 44 16.70 -2.20 5.89
N CYS A 45 17.36 -3.17 5.24
CA CYS A 45 18.70 -2.96 4.72
C CYS A 45 18.69 -1.99 3.53
N GLN A 46 19.84 -1.40 3.22
CA GLN A 46 19.99 -0.41 2.14
C GLN A 46 19.42 -0.90 0.80
N HIS A 47 19.82 -2.10 0.37
CA HIS A 47 19.31 -2.69 -0.87
C HIS A 47 17.77 -2.80 -0.88
N CYS A 48 17.16 -3.25 0.22
CA CYS A 48 15.71 -3.39 0.28
C CYS A 48 15.00 -2.05 0.29
N LYS A 49 15.58 -1.04 0.94
CA LYS A 49 15.09 0.34 0.92
C LYS A 49 15.10 0.90 -0.50
N ASP A 50 16.21 0.77 -1.22
CA ASP A 50 16.36 1.24 -2.61
C ASP A 50 15.32 0.59 -3.53
N VAL A 51 15.06 -0.71 -3.38
CA VAL A 51 14.05 -1.44 -4.15
C VAL A 51 12.64 -0.90 -3.89
N LEU A 52 12.30 -0.54 -2.64
CA LEU A 52 10.99 0.02 -2.32
C LEU A 52 10.86 1.47 -2.77
N GLU A 53 11.88 2.30 -2.55
CA GLU A 53 11.91 3.68 -3.04
C GLU A 53 11.81 3.72 -4.57
N TRP A 54 12.48 2.82 -5.27
CA TRP A 54 12.31 2.66 -6.71
C TRP A 54 10.86 2.32 -7.09
N LYS A 55 10.22 1.39 -6.37
CA LYS A 55 8.80 1.07 -6.62
C LYS A 55 7.90 2.28 -6.40
N VAL A 56 8.15 3.08 -5.38
CA VAL A 56 7.41 4.32 -5.12
C VAL A 56 7.64 5.33 -6.25
N LYS A 57 8.91 5.60 -6.58
CA LYS A 57 9.33 6.53 -7.63
C LYS A 57 8.72 6.23 -9.00
N TYR A 58 8.54 4.95 -9.34
CA TYR A 58 8.02 4.51 -10.64
C TYR A 58 6.56 4.04 -10.62
N ASN A 59 5.76 4.39 -9.59
CA ASN A 59 4.34 3.98 -9.47
C ASN A 59 4.11 2.46 -9.57
N LYS A 60 5.05 1.67 -9.03
CA LYS A 60 4.98 0.20 -8.96
C LYS A 60 4.76 -0.31 -7.53
N TYR A 61 4.63 0.59 -6.56
CA TYR A 61 4.37 0.24 -5.17
C TYR A 61 2.91 -0.17 -4.98
N LYS A 62 2.68 -1.37 -4.43
CA LYS A 62 1.35 -1.89 -4.12
C LYS A 62 1.20 -2.02 -2.60
N PRO A 63 0.33 -1.23 -1.94
CA PRO A 63 0.07 -1.38 -0.52
C PRO A 63 -0.65 -2.70 -0.21
N LEU A 64 -0.61 -3.12 1.04
CA LEU A 64 -1.42 -4.24 1.52
C LEU A 64 -2.84 -3.75 1.82
N THR A 65 -3.84 -4.52 1.39
CA THR A 65 -5.24 -4.35 1.80
C THR A 65 -5.50 -5.01 3.15
N GLN A 66 -4.86 -6.14 3.41
CA GLN A 66 -4.95 -6.89 4.66
C GLN A 66 -3.56 -7.23 5.23
N PRO A 67 -3.42 -7.30 6.57
CA PRO A 67 -2.17 -7.72 7.20
C PRO A 67 -1.75 -9.14 6.80
N ARG A 68 -0.45 -9.34 6.56
CA ARG A 68 0.12 -10.66 6.24
C ARG A 68 0.65 -11.37 7.49
N LYS A 69 0.78 -12.71 7.38
CA LYS A 69 1.44 -13.54 8.40
C LYS A 69 2.94 -13.24 8.44
N CYS A 70 3.47 -13.06 9.64
CA CYS A 70 4.90 -12.90 9.88
C CYS A 70 5.62 -14.25 9.83
N VAL A 71 6.80 -14.31 9.21
CA VAL A 71 7.62 -15.55 9.14
C VAL A 71 8.20 -15.96 10.50
N LYS A 72 8.33 -15.03 11.47
CA LYS A 72 8.95 -15.32 12.78
C LYS A 72 7.94 -15.66 13.87
N CYS A 73 6.91 -14.83 14.06
CA CYS A 73 5.90 -15.07 15.10
C CYS A 73 4.65 -15.78 14.58
N SER A 74 4.54 -16.03 13.26
CA SER A 74 3.39 -16.68 12.62
C SER A 74 2.03 -15.99 12.77
N GLN A 75 1.98 -14.82 13.43
CA GLN A 75 0.79 -14.00 13.60
C GLN A 75 0.57 -13.09 12.38
N LYS A 76 -0.69 -12.69 12.11
CA LYS A 76 -1.06 -11.74 11.04
C LYS A 76 -0.74 -10.28 11.43
N THR A 77 0.52 -9.98 11.70
CA THR A 77 0.98 -8.69 12.24
C THR A 77 1.77 -7.84 11.25
N VAL A 78 2.01 -8.33 10.03
CA VAL A 78 2.75 -7.58 9.00
C VAL A 78 1.81 -6.60 8.32
N LYS A 79 1.92 -5.32 8.68
CA LYS A 79 1.10 -4.22 8.14
C LYS A 79 1.74 -3.55 6.91
N ASP A 80 3.07 -3.56 6.83
CA ASP A 80 3.79 -2.89 5.74
C ASP A 80 3.91 -3.78 4.50
N ALA A 81 3.81 -3.17 3.32
CA ALA A 81 3.89 -3.91 2.08
C ALA A 81 5.30 -4.41 1.79
N TYR A 82 5.38 -5.58 1.16
CA TYR A 82 6.63 -6.27 0.82
C TYR A 82 7.48 -6.72 2.02
N HIS A 83 6.97 -6.60 3.24
CA HIS A 83 7.63 -7.12 4.44
C HIS A 83 7.27 -8.61 4.62
N ILE A 84 8.23 -9.39 5.09
CA ILE A 84 8.05 -10.81 5.45
C ILE A 84 8.00 -11.00 6.97
N MET A 85 8.52 -10.04 7.73
CA MET A 85 8.53 -10.05 9.18
C MET A 85 7.83 -8.83 9.75
N CYS A 86 7.28 -9.01 10.94
CA CYS A 86 6.66 -7.96 11.72
C CYS A 86 7.73 -6.99 12.25
N LYS A 87 7.39 -5.70 12.41
CA LYS A 87 8.28 -4.70 13.03
C LYS A 87 8.90 -5.15 14.37
N PRO A 88 8.12 -5.69 15.34
CA PRO A 88 8.73 -6.13 16.60
C PRO A 88 9.68 -7.32 16.40
N CYS A 89 9.36 -8.24 15.50
CA CYS A 89 10.20 -9.37 15.16
C CYS A 89 11.55 -8.91 14.56
N ALA A 90 11.50 -7.92 13.67
CA ALA A 90 12.69 -7.34 13.04
C ALA A 90 13.57 -6.61 14.06
N LEU A 91 12.96 -5.93 15.05
CA LEU A 91 13.68 -5.27 16.14
C LEU A 91 14.39 -6.24 17.07
N THR A 92 13.68 -7.24 17.58
CA THR A 92 14.26 -8.22 18.53
C THR A 92 15.40 -9.02 17.90
N LEU A 93 15.28 -9.36 16.62
CA LEU A 93 16.27 -10.16 15.91
C LEU A 93 17.33 -9.33 15.17
N GLN A 94 17.14 -8.01 15.08
CA GLN A 94 17.98 -7.09 14.29
C GLN A 94 18.18 -7.56 12.84
N LEU A 95 17.08 -8.00 12.21
CA LEU A 95 17.06 -8.48 10.83
C LEU A 95 16.23 -7.55 9.95
N CYS A 96 16.60 -7.44 8.68
CA CYS A 96 15.81 -6.70 7.69
C CYS A 96 14.40 -7.28 7.55
N ALA A 97 13.37 -6.45 7.73
CA ALA A 97 11.98 -6.90 7.73
C ALA A 97 11.47 -7.42 6.36
N LYS A 98 12.18 -7.12 5.26
CA LYS A 98 11.86 -7.56 3.90
C LYS A 98 12.59 -8.83 3.46
N CYS A 99 13.90 -8.92 3.69
CA CYS A 99 14.71 -10.06 3.21
C CYS A 99 15.13 -11.04 4.31
N GLY A 100 14.98 -10.68 5.59
CA GLY A 100 15.35 -11.54 6.71
C GLY A 100 16.86 -11.72 6.91
N LYS A 101 17.69 -10.99 6.17
CA LYS A 101 19.15 -11.02 6.32
C LYS A 101 19.62 -10.08 7.43
N GLN A 102 20.75 -10.45 8.04
CA GLN A 102 21.47 -9.62 9.00
C GLN A 102 22.42 -8.71 8.22
N GLU A 103 21.94 -7.53 7.89
CA GLU A 103 22.67 -6.47 7.19
C GLU A 103 22.38 -5.17 7.96
N GLU A 104 23.27 -4.18 7.86
CA GLU A 104 23.10 -2.89 8.52
C GLU A 104 21.74 -2.26 8.16
N ILE A 105 20.93 -1.99 9.19
CA ILE A 105 19.58 -1.45 9.04
C ILE A 105 19.70 0.07 8.99
N VAL A 106 19.27 0.67 7.87
CA VAL A 106 19.50 2.10 7.55
C VAL A 106 18.65 3.03 8.41
N ILE A 107 17.45 2.59 8.80
CA ILE A 107 16.55 3.33 9.67
C ILE A 107 16.08 2.38 10.77
N PRO A 108 16.55 2.55 12.02
CA PRO A 108 16.06 1.79 13.16
C PRO A 108 14.55 1.94 13.32
N VAL A 109 13.84 0.85 13.59
CA VAL A 109 12.39 0.88 13.80
C VAL A 109 12.12 1.57 15.15
N GLY A 110 11.76 2.85 15.15
CA GLY A 110 11.40 3.57 16.39
C GLY A 110 11.69 5.06 16.44
N SER A 111 12.34 5.67 15.44
CA SER A 111 12.73 7.08 15.48
C SER A 111 11.58 8.10 15.37
N GLN A 112 10.30 7.69 15.43
CA GLN A 112 9.14 8.57 15.13
C GLN A 112 8.01 8.52 16.17
N ASN A 113 8.25 8.05 17.40
CA ASN A 113 7.21 7.97 18.44
C ASN A 113 7.38 9.02 19.56
N GLN A 114 7.36 10.31 19.21
CA GLN A 114 7.01 11.40 20.12
C GLN A 114 6.19 12.41 19.32
N GLU A 115 5.05 12.85 19.84
CA GLU A 115 3.96 13.61 19.15
C GLU A 115 3.11 12.67 18.26
N GLU A 116 1.96 12.12 18.67
CA GLU A 116 0.75 12.78 19.16
C GLU A 116 -0.02 11.87 20.15
N LYS A 117 -0.30 12.39 21.35
CA LYS A 117 -1.33 11.91 22.28
C LYS A 117 -2.03 13.14 22.88
N GLU A 118 -3.31 12.97 23.23
CA GLU A 118 -4.29 13.94 23.76
C GLU A 118 -5.05 14.65 22.62
N ASP A 119 -6.38 14.64 22.48
CA ASP A 119 -7.54 14.59 23.40
C ASP A 119 -8.74 14.13 22.50
N SER A 120 -9.78 13.37 22.85
CA SER A 120 -10.69 13.49 23.98
C SER A 120 -11.63 12.27 23.94
N SER A 121 -11.80 11.63 25.09
CA SER A 121 -12.86 10.68 25.36
C SER A 121 -14.07 11.43 25.93
N GLN A 122 -15.20 11.47 25.23
CA GLN A 122 -16.49 11.74 25.86
C GLN A 122 -17.62 10.86 25.29
N THR A 123 -17.95 9.85 26.08
CA THR A 123 -19.19 9.08 26.07
C THR A 123 -20.37 9.93 26.53
N HIS A 124 -21.46 9.97 25.76
CA HIS A 124 -22.80 10.22 26.28
C HIS A 124 -23.84 9.33 25.56
N LYS A 125 -24.57 8.54 26.35
CA LYS A 125 -25.77 7.77 25.96
C LYS A 125 -27.00 8.68 26.00
N GLY A 126 -28.00 8.44 25.14
CA GLY A 126 -29.41 8.63 25.51
C GLY A 126 -30.40 9.25 24.49
N HIS A 127 -31.29 8.40 23.96
CA HIS A 127 -32.76 8.53 23.88
C HIS A 127 -33.50 9.62 23.03
N THR A 128 -34.12 9.15 21.94
CA THR A 128 -35.54 9.29 21.47
C THR A 128 -36.33 10.61 21.53
N LYS A 129 -36.84 11.11 20.38
CA LYS A 129 -38.28 11.18 19.93
C LYS A 129 -38.58 12.30 18.89
N LYS A 130 -39.08 11.84 17.74
CA LYS A 130 -39.96 12.40 16.67
C LYS A 130 -40.84 13.65 16.95
N LYS A 131 -40.90 14.61 15.98
CA LYS A 131 -42.06 15.30 15.30
C LYS A 131 -41.53 16.14 14.08
N LYS A 132 -41.84 15.86 12.79
CA LYS A 132 -42.90 16.42 11.86
C LYS A 132 -42.95 17.97 11.79
N ASP A 133 -42.99 18.74 10.69
CA ASP A 133 -43.15 18.70 9.20
C ASP A 133 -42.85 20.17 8.70
N PRO A 134 -43.05 20.67 7.43
CA PRO A 134 -43.02 20.13 6.04
C PRO A 134 -42.17 21.03 5.06
N ASP A 135 -42.25 20.74 3.75
CA ASP A 135 -41.83 21.55 2.57
C ASP A 135 -40.40 21.43 2.03
N ARG A 136 -40.20 20.42 1.17
CA ARG A 136 -39.44 20.55 -0.10
C ARG A 136 -39.79 19.38 -1.02
N ASP A 137 -40.68 19.66 -1.97
CA ASP A 137 -40.81 18.93 -3.22
C ASP A 137 -39.47 19.00 -3.97
N ASP A 138 -38.96 17.86 -4.43
CA ASP A 138 -38.38 17.71 -5.77
C ASP A 138 -38.28 16.21 -6.07
N ASP A 139 -38.92 15.87 -7.18
CA ASP A 139 -39.21 14.56 -7.77
C ASP A 139 -37.96 13.80 -8.29
N ASP A 140 -38.24 12.62 -8.86
CA ASP A 140 -37.39 11.75 -9.71
C ASP A 140 -36.31 10.91 -8.98
N ASP A 141 -36.23 9.58 -9.12
CA ASP A 141 -36.91 8.64 -10.01
C ASP A 141 -36.73 7.24 -9.41
N GLU A 142 -37.78 6.42 -9.51
CA GLU A 142 -37.76 4.98 -9.22
C GLU A 142 -36.90 4.25 -10.26
N ASP A 143 -36.12 3.25 -9.84
CA ASP A 143 -35.84 2.07 -10.66
C ASP A 143 -35.47 0.91 -9.72
N ASP A 144 -36.52 0.23 -9.30
CA ASP A 144 -36.54 -1.07 -8.64
C ASP A 144 -36.22 -2.17 -9.67
N TYR A 145 -35.10 -2.86 -9.48
CA TYR A 145 -34.85 -4.14 -10.15
C TYR A 145 -34.68 -5.21 -9.08
N ASP A 146 -35.84 -5.64 -8.60
CA ASP A 146 -36.12 -6.98 -8.10
C ASP A 146 -36.03 -7.96 -9.27
N ASP A 147 -35.13 -8.93 -9.17
CA ASP A 147 -35.20 -10.17 -9.93
C ASP A 147 -34.62 -11.27 -9.03
N GLU A 148 -35.43 -11.69 -8.06
CA GLU A 148 -35.38 -13.06 -7.55
C GLU A 148 -36.12 -13.97 -8.53
N LEU A 149 -35.51 -15.08 -8.93
CA LEU A 149 -36.06 -16.38 -9.39
C LEU A 149 -34.89 -17.10 -10.11
N ASP A 150 -34.55 -18.37 -9.90
CA ASP A 150 -35.19 -19.48 -9.22
C ASP A 150 -34.08 -20.52 -8.94
N ASP A 151 -34.14 -21.17 -7.78
CA ASP A 151 -33.35 -22.35 -7.42
C ASP A 151 -34.24 -23.55 -7.78
N ASP A 152 -33.89 -24.37 -8.77
CA ASP A 152 -34.35 -25.77 -8.82
C ASP A 152 -33.50 -26.64 -9.76
N ASP A 153 -33.27 -27.85 -9.26
CA ASP A 153 -32.54 -29.02 -9.75
C ASP A 153 -32.75 -29.40 -11.24
N ASP A 154 -31.71 -29.92 -11.89
CA ASP A 154 -31.84 -31.18 -12.63
C ASP A 154 -30.50 -31.91 -12.82
N ASP A 155 -30.57 -33.23 -12.59
CA ASP A 155 -29.52 -34.24 -12.48
C ASP A 155 -29.40 -34.99 -13.83
N PHE A 156 -28.20 -35.07 -14.43
CA PHE A 156 -27.72 -36.24 -15.21
C PHE A 156 -26.22 -36.14 -15.59
#